data_AF-A0A1S4KU92-F1
#
_entry.id   AF-A0A1S4KU92-F1
#
_cell.length_a   1.000
_cell.length_b   1.000
_cell.length_c   1.000
_cell.angle_alpha   90.00
_cell.angle_beta   90.00
_cell.angle_gamma   90.00
#
_symmetry.space_group_name_H-M   'P 1'
#
loop_
_entity.id
_entity.type
_entity.pdbx_description
1 polymer ?
#
loop_
_entity_poly.entity_id
_entity_poly.type
_entity_poly.pdbx_seq_one_letter_code
_entity_poly.pdbx_strand_id
1 'polypeptide(L)'
;SLARVTDAGNLSFNHFFTFFFTGGRIDHGHHVTRAGLAMEEALEFDRAVEDTVRRLGSEDSLIVVTADHSHTFTMGGYPKRGNNILGECRQVPP
;
A
#
# COMPACT_ATOMS: atom_id res chain seq x y z
N SER A 1 2.48 -12.09 -5.12
CA SER A 1 2.20 -10.77 -4.55
C SER A 1 2.69 -9.69 -5.49
N LEU A 2 2.20 -8.46 -5.35
CA LEU A 2 2.70 -7.30 -6.09
C LEU A 2 4.23 -7.15 -5.93
N ALA A 3 4.75 -7.48 -4.74
CA ALA A 3 6.18 -7.55 -4.43
C ALA A 3 6.99 -8.61 -5.23
N ARG A 4 6.36 -9.48 -6.02
CA ARG A 4 7.07 -10.35 -6.99
C ARG A 4 7.08 -9.76 -8.40
N VAL A 5 6.25 -8.77 -8.69
CA VAL A 5 6.24 -8.07 -9.98
C VAL A 5 7.43 -7.13 -10.09
N THR A 6 7.96 -6.66 -8.95
CA THR A 6 9.21 -5.88 -8.85
C THR A 6 10.48 -6.71 -9.09
N ASP A 7 10.39 -8.05 -9.13
CA ASP A 7 11.52 -8.96 -9.40
C ASP A 7 11.89 -9.05 -10.89
N ALA A 8 11.10 -8.44 -11.78
CA ALA A 8 11.37 -8.41 -13.21
C ALA A 8 12.33 -7.26 -13.58
N GLY A 9 13.64 -7.47 -13.41
CA GLY A 9 14.59 -6.51 -13.98
C GLY A 9 16.06 -6.72 -13.62
N ASN A 10 16.70 -7.74 -14.19
CA ASN A 10 18.14 -7.71 -14.42
C ASN A 10 18.38 -6.73 -15.59
N LEU A 11 18.49 -5.43 -15.32
CA LEU A 11 18.54 -4.39 -16.35
C LEU A 11 19.93 -3.76 -16.43
N SER A 12 20.56 -3.92 -17.60
CA SER A 12 21.87 -3.36 -17.90
C SER A 12 21.84 -1.83 -17.89
N PHE A 13 22.76 -1.23 -17.15
CA PHE A 13 22.97 0.21 -16.99
C PHE A 13 23.54 0.83 -18.27
N ASN A 14 22.69 1.40 -19.12
CA ASN A 14 23.06 2.40 -20.14
C ASN A 14 21.90 3.30 -20.64
N HIS A 15 20.66 3.19 -20.10
CA HIS A 15 19.51 4.03 -20.49
C HIS A 15 18.60 4.34 -19.28
N PHE A 16 17.88 5.47 -19.34
CA PHE A 16 16.85 5.86 -18.37
C PHE A 16 15.55 5.07 -18.61
N PHE A 17 14.87 4.63 -17.54
CA PHE A 17 13.63 3.85 -17.60
C PHE A 17 12.54 4.44 -16.70
N THR A 18 11.27 4.21 -17.05
CA THR A 18 10.10 4.54 -16.23
C THR A 18 9.29 3.28 -15.96
N PHE A 19 8.94 3.05 -14.69
CA PHE A 19 8.06 1.97 -14.27
C PHE A 19 6.77 2.51 -13.69
N PHE A 20 5.68 1.75 -13.86
CA PHE A 20 4.39 2.06 -13.26
C PHE A 20 3.79 0.79 -12.66
N PHE A 21 3.46 0.85 -11.37
CA PHE A 21 2.85 -0.23 -10.62
C PHE A 21 1.56 0.27 -9.97
N THR A 22 0.53 -0.57 -9.89
CA THR A 22 -0.76 -0.21 -9.28
C THR A 22 -1.19 -1.25 -8.25
N GLY A 23 -1.60 -0.79 -7.06
CA GLY A 23 -2.30 -1.57 -6.05
C GLY A 23 -3.81 -1.63 -6.30
N GLY A 24 -4.24 -1.85 -7.55
CA GLY A 24 -5.64 -1.62 -7.97
C GLY A 24 -6.72 -2.44 -7.23
N ARG A 25 -6.35 -3.46 -6.46
CA ARG A 25 -7.31 -4.24 -5.66
C ARG A 25 -7.68 -3.55 -4.33
N ILE A 26 -6.94 -2.52 -3.90
CA ILE A 26 -7.32 -1.66 -2.77
C ILE A 26 -8.70 -1.04 -3.03
N ASP A 27 -8.87 -0.46 -4.22
CA ASP A 27 -10.12 0.10 -4.74
C ASP A 27 -11.26 -0.92 -4.71
N HIS A 28 -11.04 -2.11 -5.26
CA HIS A 28 -12.03 -3.19 -5.27
C HIS A 28 -12.48 -3.59 -3.85
N GLY A 29 -11.55 -3.65 -2.90
CA GLY A 29 -11.84 -3.93 -1.49
C GLY A 29 -12.76 -2.87 -0.88
N HIS A 30 -12.53 -1.59 -1.19
CA HIS A 30 -13.40 -0.50 -0.75
C HIS A 30 -14.77 -0.49 -1.45
N HIS A 31 -14.84 -0.78 -2.75
CA HIS A 31 -16.10 -0.86 -3.49
C HIS A 31 -17.07 -1.93 -2.94
N VAL A 32 -16.54 -3.05 -2.46
CA VAL A 32 -17.35 -4.10 -1.81
C VAL A 32 -17.47 -3.94 -0.29
N THR A 33 -17.06 -2.78 0.25
CA THR A 33 -17.12 -2.44 1.69
C THR A 33 -16.39 -3.47 2.58
N ARG A 34 -15.31 -4.07 2.07
CA ARG A 34 -14.46 -5.01 2.83
C ARG A 34 -13.13 -4.38 3.18
N ALA A 35 -13.13 -3.58 4.25
CA ALA A 35 -11.96 -2.84 4.72
C ALA A 35 -10.73 -3.74 4.97
N GLY A 36 -10.92 -4.96 5.50
CA GLY A 36 -9.82 -5.90 5.71
C GLY A 36 -9.09 -6.29 4.42
N LEU A 37 -9.83 -6.53 3.34
CA LEU A 37 -9.23 -6.84 2.03
C LEU A 37 -8.51 -5.62 1.45
N ALA A 38 -9.12 -4.43 1.55
CA ALA A 38 -8.48 -3.19 1.07
C ALA A 38 -7.17 -2.91 1.80
N MET A 39 -7.14 -3.10 3.13
CA MET A 39 -5.95 -2.91 3.95
C MET A 39 -4.87 -3.97 3.68
N GLU A 40 -5.26 -5.22 3.43
CA GLU A 40 -4.30 -6.28 3.06
C GLU A 40 -3.64 -6.00 1.71
N GLU A 41 -4.41 -5.58 0.70
CA GLU A 41 -3.87 -5.18 -0.61
C GLU A 41 -2.99 -3.91 -0.49
N ALA A 42 -3.33 -2.97 0.40
CA ALA A 42 -2.52 -1.79 0.67
C ALA A 42 -1.19 -2.16 1.32
N LEU A 43 -1.18 -3.14 2.22
CA LEU A 43 0.05 -3.68 2.82
C LEU A 43 0.93 -4.37 1.77
N GLU A 44 0.35 -5.10 0.83
CA GLU A 44 1.10 -5.71 -0.27
C GLU A 44 1.67 -4.67 -1.25
N PHE A 45 0.97 -3.55 -1.47
CA PHE A 45 1.47 -2.42 -2.24
C PHE A 45 2.64 -1.72 -1.53
N ASP A 46 2.53 -1.49 -0.22
CA ASP A 46 3.60 -0.92 0.61
C ASP A 46 4.88 -1.78 0.57
N ARG A 47 4.74 -3.11 0.66
CA ARG A 47 5.87 -4.05 0.50
C ARG A 47 6.55 -3.94 -0.86
N ALA A 48 5.79 -3.69 -1.94
CA ALA A 48 6.35 -3.51 -3.27
C ALA A 48 7.10 -2.17 -3.40
N VAL A 49 6.59 -1.10 -2.77
CA VAL A 49 7.31 0.18 -2.67
C VAL A 49 8.61 0.01 -1.91
N GLU A 50 8.57 -0.69 -0.77
CA GLU A 50 9.77 -0.96 0.04
C GLU A 50 10.83 -1.75 -0.74
N ASP A 51 10.43 -2.81 -1.45
CA ASP A 51 11.34 -3.59 -2.30
C ASP A 51 11.93 -2.74 -3.44
N THR A 52 11.13 -1.87 -4.04
CA THR A 52 11.57 -0.95 -5.11
C THR A 52 12.62 0.03 -4.59
N VAL A 53 12.38 0.66 -3.43
CA VAL A 53 13.33 1.60 -2.79
C VAL A 53 14.65 0.89 -2.48
N ARG A 54 14.60 -0.33 -1.95
CA ARG A 54 15.82 -1.11 -1.64
C ARG A 54 16.63 -1.47 -2.88
N ARG A 55 15.98 -1.71 -4.02
CA ARG A 55 16.65 -2.14 -5.26
C ARG A 55 17.22 -0.99 -6.07
N LEU A 56 16.48 0.12 -6.17
CA LEU A 56 16.84 1.23 -7.05
C LEU A 56 17.74 2.26 -6.37
N GLY A 57 17.68 2.39 -5.04
CA GLY A 57 18.38 3.45 -4.30
C GLY A 57 17.83 4.85 -4.60
N SER A 58 18.15 5.83 -3.76
CA SER A 58 17.61 7.20 -3.86
C SER A 58 18.43 8.15 -4.72
N GLU A 59 19.70 7.84 -5.00
CA GLU A 59 20.62 8.78 -5.65
C GLU A 59 20.29 9.01 -7.14
N ASP A 60 19.84 7.96 -7.84
CA ASP A 60 19.59 7.99 -9.28
C ASP A 60 18.12 7.74 -9.66
N SER A 61 17.21 7.70 -8.67
CA SER A 61 15.81 7.32 -8.89
C SER A 61 14.83 8.29 -8.25
N LEU A 62 13.81 8.70 -9.01
CA LEU A 62 12.63 9.40 -8.49
C LEU A 62 11.49 8.40 -8.31
N ILE A 63 11.08 8.17 -7.06
CA ILE A 63 9.95 7.31 -6.72
C ILE A 63 8.80 8.19 -6.25
N VAL A 64 7.65 8.10 -6.92
CA VAL A 64 6.42 8.81 -6.55
C VAL A 64 5.35 7.79 -6.20
N VAL A 65 4.77 7.93 -5.01
CA VAL A 65 3.66 7.10 -4.54
C VAL A 65 2.43 8.00 -4.40
N THR A 66 1.32 7.61 -5.02
CA THR A 66 0.08 8.39 -5.00
C THR A 66 -1.13 7.46 -5.07
N ALA A 67 -2.31 8.03 -4.80
CA ALA A 67 -3.59 7.47 -5.20
C ALA A 67 -4.15 8.27 -6.38
N ASP A 68 -4.98 7.63 -7.20
CA ASP A 68 -5.80 8.27 -8.24
C ASP A 68 -7.04 8.95 -7.65
N HIS A 69 -7.66 8.31 -6.63
CA HIS A 69 -8.72 8.89 -5.81
C HIS A 69 -8.79 8.24 -4.42
N SER A 70 -9.68 8.77 -3.57
CA SER A 70 -10.00 8.17 -2.26
C SER A 70 -11.34 7.42 -2.30
N HIS A 71 -11.78 6.94 -1.14
CA HIS A 71 -13.08 6.33 -0.92
C HIS A 71 -13.77 6.98 0.28
N THR A 72 -15.07 6.73 0.45
CA THR A 72 -15.85 7.18 1.63
C THR A 72 -15.51 6.42 2.92
N PHE A 73 -14.37 5.70 2.94
CA PHE A 73 -13.89 4.97 4.09
C PHE A 73 -13.55 5.93 5.23
N THR A 74 -14.01 5.61 6.44
CA THR A 74 -13.74 6.40 7.65
C THR A 74 -13.21 5.49 8.74
N MET A 75 -12.24 5.99 9.51
CA MET A 75 -11.77 5.39 10.76
C MET A 75 -12.33 6.23 11.90
N GLY A 76 -13.14 5.62 12.77
CA GLY A 76 -13.87 6.37 13.80
C GLY A 76 -13.94 5.67 15.16
N GLY A 77 -14.69 6.28 16.08
CA GLY A 77 -14.79 5.87 17.48
C GLY A 77 -13.66 6.41 18.35
N TYR A 78 -13.54 5.89 19.57
CA TYR A 78 -12.48 6.22 20.53
C TYR A 78 -11.70 4.96 20.97
N PRO A 79 -11.10 4.20 20.04
CA PRO A 79 -10.38 2.98 20.38
C PRO A 79 -9.10 3.29 21.15
N LYS A 80 -8.74 2.42 22.10
CA LYS A 80 -7.40 2.46 22.73
C LYS A 80 -6.31 2.21 21.69
N ARG A 81 -5.12 2.79 21.89
CA ARG A 81 -3.92 2.45 21.11
C ARG A 81 -3.66 0.94 21.17
N GLY A 82 -3.40 0.34 20.02
CA GLY A 82 -3.17 -1.11 19.90
C GLY A 82 -4.45 -1.93 19.75
N ASN A 83 -5.64 -1.32 19.75
CA ASN A 83 -6.87 -2.01 19.35
C ASN A 83 -6.77 -2.47 17.89
N ASN A 84 -7.31 -3.65 17.59
CA ASN A 84 -7.35 -4.16 16.23
C ASN A 84 -8.19 -3.21 15.35
N ILE A 85 -7.65 -2.77 14.21
CA ILE A 85 -8.33 -1.86 13.28
C ILE A 85 -9.58 -2.47 12.64
N LEU A 86 -9.64 -3.80 12.55
CA LEU A 86 -10.80 -4.56 12.08
C LEU A 86 -11.70 -5.04 13.23
N GLY A 87 -11.33 -4.71 14.47
CA GLY A 87 -12.06 -5.09 15.67
C GLY A 87 -13.09 -4.04 16.09
N GLU A 88 -13.90 -4.40 17.09
CA GLU A 88 -14.81 -3.44 17.69
C GLU A 88 -14.06 -2.33 18.43
N CYS A 89 -14.67 -1.14 18.47
CA CYS A 89 -14.16 -0.02 19.25
C CYS A 89 -14.33 -0.31 20.75
N ARG A 90 -13.32 -0.92 21.37
CA ARG A 90 -13.28 -1.12 22.82
C ARG A 90 -13.03 0.22 23.51
N GLN A 91 -14.10 0.78 24.07
CA GLN A 91 -14.02 1.97 24.91
C GLN A 91 -13.19 1.66 26.16
N VAL A 92 -12.44 2.65 26.63
CA VAL A 92 -11.97 2.65 28.02
C VAL A 92 -13.22 2.87 28.87
N PRO A 93 -13.55 2.00 29.85
CA PRO A 93 -14.46 2.41 30.90
C PRO A 93 -13.95 3.73 31.49
N PRO A 94 -14.83 4.68 31.83
CA PRO A 94 -14.43 5.98 32.37
C PRO A 94 -13.49 5.86 33.58
#